data_AF-A0A534PIY7-F1
#
_entry.id   AF-A0A534PIY7-F1
#
_cell.length_a   1.000
_cell.length_b   1.000
_cell.length_c   1.000
_cell.angle_alpha   90.00
_cell.angle_beta   90.00
_cell.angle_gamma   90.00
#
_symmetry.space_group_name_H-M   'P 1'
#
loop_
_entity.id
_entity.type
_entity.pdbx_description
1 polymer ?
#
loop_
_entity_poly.entity_id
_entity_poly.type
_entity_poly.pdbx_seq_one_letter_code
_entity_poly.pdbx_strand_id
1 'polypeptide(L)'
;MTKATVIAAELEQRAERAVRRGELLVALEHFEAYLAQQPDDDRVRQRMESVRALLQPSELVSRRRSEPEEPAPSAETLSEAEMGEMHASSGRFDAAVAAYQRAVERNSGNLLLRERLEELRALARPAERADMAGAEKLQPISTPPREATPARSAKVSDASF
;
A
#
# COMPACT_ATOMS: atom_id res chain seq x y z
N MET A 1 -6.47 10.84 21.99
CA MET A 1 -5.35 10.88 21.02
C MET A 1 -5.94 10.77 19.63
N THR A 2 -5.69 11.74 18.77
CA THR A 2 -6.32 11.92 17.45
C THR A 2 -5.75 10.93 16.43
N LYS A 3 -6.61 10.33 15.60
CA LYS A 3 -6.29 9.31 14.59
C LYS A 3 -5.08 9.64 13.70
N ALA A 4 -4.86 10.93 13.40
CA ALA A 4 -3.72 11.40 12.62
C ALA A 4 -2.35 11.14 13.30
N THR A 5 -2.25 11.32 14.62
CA THR A 5 -1.01 11.08 15.37
C THR A 5 -0.63 9.59 15.36
N VAL A 6 -1.63 8.71 15.36
CA VAL A 6 -1.43 7.25 15.29
C VAL A 6 -0.87 6.85 13.91
N ILE A 7 -1.40 7.43 12.83
CA ILE A 7 -0.94 7.16 11.47
C ILE A 7 0.51 7.64 11.27
N ALA A 8 0.87 8.81 11.80
CA ALA A 8 2.23 9.32 11.68
C ALA A 8 3.23 8.43 12.45
N ALA A 9 2.93 8.04 13.69
CA ALA A 9 3.79 7.12 14.45
C ALA A 9 3.98 5.77 13.73
N GLU A 10 2.95 5.27 13.05
CA GLU A 10 3.01 4.03 12.28
C GLU A 10 3.90 4.15 11.04
N LEU A 11 3.83 5.27 10.31
CA LEU A 11 4.71 5.56 9.17
C LEU A 11 6.17 5.65 9.58
N GLU A 12 6.45 6.33 10.70
CA GLU A 12 7.81 6.42 11.22
C GLU A 12 8.37 5.04 11.61
N GLN A 13 7.58 4.22 12.28
CA GLN A 13 7.98 2.85 12.62
C GLN A 13 8.26 2.01 11.38
N ARG A 14 7.44 2.13 10.33
CA ARG A 14 7.68 1.44 9.05
C ARG A 14 8.98 1.94 8.39
N ALA A 15 9.20 3.24 8.38
CA ALA A 15 10.42 3.83 7.82
C ALA A 15 11.67 3.29 8.54
N GLU A 16 11.70 3.33 9.87
CA GLU A 16 12.85 2.85 10.65
C GLU A 16 13.07 1.34 10.48
N ARG A 17 11.99 0.55 10.36
CA ARG A 17 12.12 -0.88 10.08
C ARG A 17 12.73 -1.14 8.69
N ALA A 18 12.31 -0.39 7.67
CA ALA A 18 12.90 -0.45 6.34
C ALA A 18 14.39 -0.06 6.36
N VAL A 19 14.79 0.95 7.14
CA VAL A 19 16.22 1.28 7.32
C VAL A 19 16.99 0.10 7.92
N ARG A 20 16.47 -0.53 8.97
CA ARG A 20 17.13 -1.69 9.60
C ARG A 20 17.29 -2.88 8.65
N ARG A 21 16.43 -3.00 7.63
CA ARG A 21 16.50 -4.04 6.60
C ARG A 21 17.36 -3.67 5.39
N GLY A 22 17.86 -2.43 5.32
CA GLY A 22 18.58 -1.95 4.14
C GLY A 22 17.68 -1.57 2.96
N GLU A 23 16.36 -1.53 3.17
CA GLU A 23 15.37 -1.12 2.16
C GLU A 23 15.31 0.42 2.09
N LEU A 24 16.45 1.05 1.77
CA LEU A 24 16.64 2.50 1.98
C LEU A 24 15.66 3.36 1.18
N LEU A 25 15.31 2.96 -0.05
CA LEU A 25 14.32 3.68 -0.86
C LEU A 25 12.91 3.61 -0.26
N VAL A 26 12.49 2.44 0.23
CA VAL A 26 11.20 2.25 0.91
C VAL A 26 11.15 3.06 2.20
N ALA A 27 12.26 3.12 2.94
CA ALA A 27 12.37 3.97 4.12
C ALA A 27 12.13 5.45 3.79
N LEU A 28 12.72 5.96 2.70
CA LEU A 28 12.51 7.33 2.25
C LEU A 28 11.05 7.61 1.90
N GLU A 29 10.35 6.69 1.24
CA GLU A 29 8.93 6.84 0.91
C GLU A 29 8.06 6.96 2.18
N HIS A 30 8.34 6.15 3.20
CA HIS A 30 7.62 6.25 4.47
C HIS A 30 7.95 7.55 5.23
N PHE A 31 9.20 8.02 5.21
CA PHE A 31 9.56 9.32 5.79
C PHE A 31 8.94 10.50 5.03
N GLU A 32 8.86 10.44 3.69
CA GLU A 32 8.16 11.44 2.87
C GLU A 32 6.67 11.51 3.25
N ALA A 33 6.00 10.36 3.38
CA ALA A 33 4.60 10.28 3.81
C ALA A 33 4.38 10.76 5.26
N TYR A 34 5.36 10.55 6.14
CA TYR A 34 5.34 11.10 7.51
C TYR A 34 5.42 12.62 7.50
N LEU A 35 6.40 13.19 6.79
CA LEU A 35 6.63 14.64 6.74
C LEU A 35 5.48 15.37 6.04
N ALA A 36 4.72 14.70 5.16
CA ALA A 36 3.48 15.26 4.63
C ALA A 36 2.42 15.53 5.71
N GLN A 37 2.47 14.82 6.85
CA GLN A 37 1.57 15.03 8.00
C GLN A 37 2.21 15.91 9.08
N GLN A 38 3.53 15.84 9.24
CA GLN A 38 4.30 16.59 10.22
C GLN A 38 5.47 17.32 9.53
N PRO A 39 5.19 18.41 8.79
CA PRO A 39 6.19 19.07 7.95
C PRO A 39 7.32 19.71 8.75
N ASP A 40 7.10 20.04 10.02
CA ASP A 40 8.08 20.76 10.84
C ASP A 40 8.95 19.84 11.72
N ASP A 41 8.86 18.51 11.58
CA ASP A 41 9.72 17.59 12.34
C ASP A 41 11.15 17.51 11.74
N ASP A 42 12.03 18.39 12.23
CA ASP A 42 13.44 18.44 11.85
C ASP A 42 14.21 17.14 12.15
N ARG A 43 13.81 16.39 13.18
CA ARG A 43 14.49 15.14 13.53
C ARG A 43 14.28 14.10 12.43
N VAL A 44 13.06 13.98 11.89
CA VAL A 44 12.79 13.08 10.76
C VAL A 44 13.46 13.57 9.48
N ARG A 45 13.50 14.88 9.25
CA ARG A 45 14.24 15.46 8.11
C ARG A 45 15.72 15.09 8.16
N GLN A 46 16.38 15.26 9.32
CA GLN A 46 17.79 14.89 9.49
C GLN A 46 18.01 13.38 9.35
N ARG A 47 17.08 12.58 9.85
CA ARG A 47 17.11 11.12 9.68
C ARG A 47 17.04 10.72 8.20
N MET A 48 16.15 11.36 7.44
CA MET A 48 15.99 11.14 6.00
C MET A 48 17.25 11.53 5.22
N GLU A 49 17.91 12.64 5.56
CA GLU A 49 19.24 13.00 5.00
C GLU A 49 20.31 11.94 5.31
N SER A 50 20.31 11.41 6.54
CA SER A 50 21.25 10.36 6.93
C SER A 50 21.03 9.07 6.11
N VAL A 51 19.78 8.74 5.79
CA VAL A 51 19.44 7.59 4.92
C VAL A 51 19.86 7.86 3.48
N ARG A 52 19.65 9.08 2.96
CA ARG A 52 20.10 9.48 1.61
C ARG A 52 21.61 9.37 1.45
N ALA A 53 22.37 9.66 2.50
CA ALA A 53 23.83 9.54 2.48
C ALA A 53 24.33 8.09 2.40
N LEU A 54 23.48 7.09 2.71
CA LEU A 54 23.82 5.67 2.61
C LEU A 54 23.55 5.09 1.20
N LEU A 55 22.74 5.77 0.39
CA LEU A 55 22.45 5.34 -0.98
C LEU A 55 23.66 5.58 -1.88
N GLN A 56 24.00 4.60 -2.70
CA GLN A 56 25.00 4.80 -3.75
C GLN A 56 24.44 5.77 -4.81
N PRO A 57 25.30 6.55 -5.51
CA PRO A 57 24.85 7.45 -6.57
C PRO A 57 24.01 6.78 -7.66
N SER A 58 24.30 5.51 -7.99
CA SER A 58 23.54 4.70 -8.94
C SER A 58 22.08 4.50 -8.49
N GLU A 59 21.85 4.19 -7.23
CA GLU A 59 20.51 3.95 -6.68
C GLU A 59 19.65 5.23 -6.65
N LEU A 60 20.28 6.40 -6.45
CA LEU A 60 19.62 7.70 -6.55
C LEU A 60 19.18 8.02 -7.99
N VAL A 61 19.92 7.53 -8.99
CA VAL A 61 19.62 7.72 -10.41
C VAL A 61 18.58 6.71 -10.91
N SER A 62 18.55 5.48 -10.38
CA SER A 62 17.55 4.47 -10.74
C SER A 62 16.11 4.90 -10.44
N ARG A 63 15.86 5.71 -9.39
CA ARG A 63 14.52 6.33 -9.17
C ARG A 63 14.10 7.25 -10.35
N ARG A 64 15.05 7.76 -11.13
CA ARG A 64 14.80 8.61 -12.33
C ARG A 64 14.77 7.85 -13.65
N ARG A 65 15.24 6.61 -13.71
CA ARG A 65 15.17 5.77 -14.91
C ARG A 65 14.49 4.45 -14.57
N SER A 66 13.24 4.33 -15.00
CA SER A 66 12.51 3.07 -15.11
C SER A 66 13.01 2.23 -16.30
N GLU A 67 14.32 2.01 -16.40
CA GLU A 67 14.89 1.05 -17.34
C GLU A 67 15.12 -0.27 -16.60
N PRO A 68 14.55 -1.40 -17.06
CA PRO A 68 14.82 -2.70 -16.45
C PRO A 68 16.29 -3.06 -16.70
N GLU A 69 17.06 -3.11 -15.63
CA GLU A 69 18.41 -3.69 -15.67
C GLU A 69 18.25 -5.21 -15.83
N GLU A 70 18.73 -5.76 -16.94
CA GLU A 70 18.75 -7.20 -17.17
C GLU A 70 19.63 -7.87 -16.10
N PRO A 71 19.13 -8.81 -15.29
CA PRO A 71 19.95 -9.45 -14.28
C PRO A 71 21.02 -10.30 -14.96
N ALA A 72 22.28 -9.97 -14.72
CA ALA A 72 23.39 -10.88 -14.96
C ALA A 72 23.15 -12.16 -14.14
N PRO A 73 23.21 -13.36 -14.74
CA PRO A 73 22.94 -14.59 -14.02
C PRO A 73 24.15 -14.95 -13.14
N SER A 74 24.17 -14.50 -11.88
CA SER A 74 24.87 -15.27 -10.86
C SER A 74 23.98 -16.43 -10.47
N ALA A 75 24.48 -17.66 -10.67
CA ALA A 75 23.80 -18.89 -10.27
C ALA A 75 23.83 -19.09 -8.73
N GLU A 76 23.64 -18.02 -7.96
CA GLU A 76 23.40 -18.13 -6.54
C GLU A 76 21.93 -18.48 -6.36
N THR A 77 21.68 -19.69 -5.86
CA THR A 77 20.33 -20.10 -5.47
C THR A 77 19.80 -19.09 -4.45
N LEU A 78 18.74 -18.38 -4.80
CA LEU A 78 18.08 -17.43 -3.92
C LEU A 78 17.82 -18.04 -2.55
N SER A 79 18.15 -17.30 -1.50
CA SER A 79 17.76 -17.65 -0.15
C SER A 79 16.25 -17.60 0.01
N GLU A 80 15.76 -18.21 1.08
CA GLU A 80 14.31 -18.32 1.31
C GLU A 80 13.67 -16.99 1.71
N ALA A 81 14.46 -16.08 2.28
CA ALA A 81 14.03 -14.71 2.49
C ALA A 81 13.89 -13.97 1.15
N GLU A 82 14.87 -14.10 0.25
CA GLU A 82 14.84 -13.45 -1.07
C GLU A 82 13.69 -13.96 -1.94
N MET A 83 13.46 -15.28 -1.96
CA MET A 83 12.27 -15.85 -2.60
C MET A 83 10.98 -15.30 -1.98
N GLY A 84 10.95 -15.13 -0.65
CA GLY A 84 9.84 -14.50 0.05
C GLY A 84 9.56 -13.08 -0.41
N GLU A 85 10.59 -12.26 -0.58
CA GLU A 85 10.46 -10.88 -1.08
C GLU A 85 9.99 -10.83 -2.53
N MET A 86 10.47 -11.73 -3.40
CA MET A 86 9.96 -11.85 -4.78
C MET A 86 8.48 -12.23 -4.82
N HIS A 87 8.02 -13.08 -3.91
CA HIS A 87 6.61 -13.38 -3.79
C HIS A 87 5.81 -12.18 -3.28
N ALA A 88 6.30 -11.47 -2.26
CA ALA A 88 5.64 -10.31 -1.69
C ALA A 88 5.51 -9.16 -2.69
N SER A 89 6.55 -8.86 -3.47
CA SER A 89 6.53 -7.83 -4.51
C SER A 89 5.55 -8.15 -5.64
N SER A 90 5.29 -9.45 -5.88
CA SER A 90 4.27 -9.93 -6.82
C SER A 90 2.86 -10.01 -6.21
N GLY A 91 2.65 -9.54 -4.98
CA GLY A 91 1.38 -9.64 -4.25
C GLY A 91 1.00 -11.05 -3.79
N ARG A 92 1.90 -12.03 -3.91
CA ARG A 92 1.69 -13.43 -3.50
C ARG A 92 2.03 -13.60 -2.04
N PHE A 93 1.27 -12.96 -1.16
CA PHE A 93 1.59 -12.90 0.28
C PHE A 93 1.61 -14.28 0.96
N ASP A 94 0.73 -15.22 0.58
CA ASP A 94 0.76 -16.58 1.14
C ASP A 94 2.07 -17.32 0.83
N ALA A 95 2.55 -17.22 -0.41
CA ALA A 95 3.82 -17.80 -0.82
C ALA A 95 5.01 -17.12 -0.12
N ALA A 96 4.92 -15.79 0.07
CA ALA A 96 5.91 -15.04 0.83
C ALA A 96 5.98 -15.49 2.30
N VAL A 97 4.82 -15.68 2.95
CA VAL A 97 4.72 -16.21 4.32
C VAL A 97 5.39 -17.58 4.42
N ALA A 98 5.11 -18.49 3.49
CA ALA A 98 5.69 -19.83 3.50
C ALA A 98 7.23 -19.82 3.38
N ALA A 99 7.77 -18.94 2.53
CA ALA A 99 9.21 -18.79 2.36
C ALA A 99 9.88 -18.19 3.61
N TYR A 100 9.27 -17.16 4.20
CA TYR A 100 9.75 -16.55 5.44
C TYR A 100 9.64 -17.47 6.66
N GLN A 101 8.64 -18.37 6.72
CA GLN A 101 8.58 -19.42 7.74
C GLN A 101 9.84 -20.29 7.70
N ARG A 102 10.22 -20.78 6.50
CA ARG A 102 11.43 -21.59 6.33
C ARG A 102 12.71 -20.81 6.62
N ALA A 103 12.73 -19.50 6.35
CA ALA A 103 13.87 -18.64 6.68
C ALA A 103 14.03 -18.48 8.21
N VAL A 104 12.92 -18.24 8.93
CA VAL A 104 12.90 -18.15 10.40
C VAL A 104 13.24 -19.49 11.04
N GLU A 105 12.79 -20.63 10.50
CA GLU A 105 13.15 -21.95 11.02
C GLU A 105 14.67 -22.19 10.96
N ARG A 106 15.33 -21.77 9.88
CA ARG A 106 16.79 -21.92 9.71
C ARG A 106 17.59 -20.96 10.57
N ASN A 107 17.09 -19.76 10.84
CA ASN A 107 17.72 -18.79 11.73
C ASN A 107 16.69 -18.19 12.66
N SER A 108 16.32 -18.97 13.67
CA SER A 108 15.26 -18.58 14.58
C SER A 108 15.63 -17.31 15.33
N GLY A 109 16.90 -17.07 15.68
CA GLY A 109 17.34 -15.87 16.40
C GLY A 109 17.26 -14.55 15.63
N ASN A 110 17.03 -14.58 14.32
CA ASN A 110 17.01 -13.37 13.50
C ASN A 110 15.69 -12.60 13.65
N LEU A 111 15.75 -11.48 14.38
CA LEU A 111 14.58 -10.61 14.61
C LEU A 111 14.01 -10.02 13.32
N LEU A 112 14.84 -9.67 12.34
CA LEU A 112 14.37 -9.07 11.08
C LEU A 112 13.48 -10.04 10.29
N LEU A 113 13.86 -11.32 10.24
CA LEU A 113 13.06 -12.35 9.58
C LEU A 113 11.71 -12.57 10.27
N ARG A 114 11.69 -12.55 11.61
CA ARG A 114 10.45 -12.68 12.38
C ARG A 114 9.52 -11.48 12.19
N GLU A 115 10.06 -10.26 12.28
CA GLU A 115 9.30 -9.03 12.02
C GLU A 115 8.69 -9.05 10.62
N ARG A 116 9.45 -9.49 9.61
CA ARG A 116 8.94 -9.56 8.24
C ARG A 116 7.85 -10.62 8.07
N LEU A 117 8.04 -11.79 8.67
CA LEU A 117 7.01 -12.83 8.68
C LEU A 117 5.69 -12.34 9.30
N GLU A 118 5.75 -11.56 10.38
CA GLU A 118 4.56 -10.98 11.00
C GLU A 118 3.82 -10.01 10.07
N GLU A 119 4.55 -9.12 9.40
CA GLU A 119 3.98 -8.19 8.41
C GLU A 119 3.32 -8.93 7.25
N LEU A 120 3.99 -9.93 6.69
CA LEU A 120 3.45 -10.71 5.57
C LEU A 120 2.18 -11.46 5.98
N ARG A 121 2.10 -11.95 7.22
CA ARG A 121 0.86 -12.55 7.77
C ARG A 121 -0.26 -11.54 7.96
N ALA A 122 0.04 -10.27 8.22
CA ALA A 122 -0.98 -9.22 8.27
C ALA A 122 -1.52 -8.90 6.87
N LEU A 123 -0.66 -8.92 5.84
CA LEU A 123 -1.03 -8.68 4.45
C LEU A 123 -1.74 -9.87 3.78
N ALA A 124 -1.36 -11.10 4.13
CA ALA A 124 -1.96 -12.33 3.62
C ALA A 124 -3.35 -12.59 4.21
N ARG A 125 -3.63 -12.06 5.41
CA ARG A 125 -4.99 -12.11 5.95
C ARG A 125 -5.88 -11.32 4.99
N PRO A 126 -6.92 -11.93 4.40
CA PRO A 126 -7.91 -11.15 3.68
C PRO A 126 -8.38 -10.11 4.67
N ALA A 127 -8.16 -8.83 4.35
CA ALA A 127 -8.71 -7.72 5.14
C ALA A 127 -10.14 -8.13 5.44
N GLU A 128 -10.45 -8.35 6.73
CA GLU A 128 -11.81 -8.67 7.16
C GLU A 128 -12.70 -7.76 6.36
N ARG A 129 -13.50 -8.38 5.49
CA ARG A 129 -14.35 -7.74 4.48
C ARG A 129 -14.61 -6.32 4.92
N ALA A 130 -14.08 -5.33 4.21
CA ALA A 130 -14.56 -3.96 4.36
C ALA A 130 -16.09 -4.11 4.39
N ASP A 131 -16.67 -3.92 5.57
CA ASP A 131 -18.01 -4.39 5.91
C ASP A 131 -19.00 -3.42 5.27
N MET A 132 -19.01 -3.42 3.94
CA MET A 132 -19.92 -2.70 3.07
C MET A 132 -21.29 -3.40 3.06
N ALA A 133 -21.45 -4.50 3.81
CA ALA A 133 -22.72 -5.21 3.97
C ALA A 133 -23.66 -4.53 4.99
N GLY A 134 -23.25 -3.42 5.62
CA GLY A 134 -24.10 -2.65 6.55
C GLY A 134 -24.86 -1.47 5.93
N ALA A 135 -24.58 -1.08 4.68
CA ALA A 135 -25.01 0.22 4.15
C ALA A 135 -26.25 0.20 3.23
N GLU A 136 -26.95 -0.92 3.07
CA GLU A 136 -28.09 -0.98 2.15
C GLU A 136 -29.35 -1.60 2.80
N LYS A 137 -29.91 -0.88 3.77
CA LYS A 137 -31.36 -0.91 4.03
C LYS A 137 -31.89 0.52 4.12
N LEU A 138 -31.77 1.27 3.03
CA LEU A 138 -32.62 2.42 2.81
C LEU A 138 -34.01 1.89 2.40
N GLN A 139 -34.96 2.05 3.31
CA GLN A 139 -36.37 1.74 3.08
C GLN A 139 -36.87 2.54 1.87
N PRO A 140 -37.55 1.92 0.88
CA PRO A 140 -38.15 2.67 -0.20
C PRO A 140 -39.31 3.51 0.36
N ILE A 141 -39.16 4.83 0.21
CA ILE A 141 -40.19 5.82 0.52
C ILE A 141 -41.37 5.55 -0.41
N SER A 142 -42.47 5.04 0.15
CA SER A 142 -43.73 4.86 -0.58
C SER A 142 -44.27 6.23 -0.97
N THR A 143 -44.28 6.52 -2.27
CA THR A 143 -44.94 7.71 -2.84
C THR A 143 -46.36 7.32 -3.24
N PRO A 144 -47.42 8.01 -2.76
CA PRO A 144 -48.77 7.76 -3.27
C PRO A 144 -48.95 8.34 -4.68
N PRO A 145 -49.82 7.75 -5.53
CA PRO A 145 -50.00 8.17 -6.90
C PRO A 145 -50.81 9.48 -6.96
N ARG A 146 -50.24 10.49 -7.61
CA ARG A 146 -50.89 11.75 -7.95
C ARG A 146 -51.92 11.52 -9.06
N GLU A 147 -53.14 11.99 -8.81
CA GLU A 147 -54.32 11.89 -9.67
C GLU A 147 -54.05 12.23 -11.14
N ALA A 148 -54.56 11.35 -12.01
CA ALA A 148 -54.69 11.57 -13.43
C ALA A 148 -55.85 12.53 -13.73
N THR A 149 -55.59 13.56 -14.53
CA THR A 149 -56.62 14.27 -15.29
C THR A 149 -56.32 14.10 -16.78
N PRO A 150 -57.29 13.67 -17.61
CA PRO A 150 -57.07 13.49 -19.04
C PRO A 150 -57.64 14.64 -19.89
N ALA A 151 -57.04 14.79 -21.08
CA ALA A 151 -57.59 15.39 -22.30
C ALA A 151 -57.59 16.95 -22.35
N ARG A 152 -57.35 17.61 -23.49
CA ARG A 152 -57.57 17.26 -24.88
C ARG A 152 -56.50 17.84 -25.82
N SER A 153 -56.35 17.11 -26.92
CA SER A 153 -55.66 17.40 -28.16
C SER A 153 -56.11 18.72 -28.81
N ALA A 154 -55.15 19.52 -29.29
CA ALA A 154 -55.34 20.48 -30.37
C ALA A 154 -54.14 20.37 -31.33
N LYS A 155 -54.46 20.08 -32.58
CA LYS A 155 -53.55 19.95 -33.73
C LYS A 155 -53.37 21.30 -34.43
N VAL A 156 -52.46 21.27 -35.41
CA VAL A 156 -52.19 22.18 -36.55
C VAL A 156 -51.32 23.41 -36.18
N SER A 157 -50.24 23.78 -36.87
CA SER A 157 -49.84 23.56 -38.28
C SER A 157 -48.33 23.81 -38.44
N ASP A 158 -47.66 23.07 -39.33
CA ASP A 158 -46.41 23.50 -39.97
C ASP A 158 -46.51 23.22 -41.48
N ALA A 159 -45.73 23.98 -42.26
CA ALA A 159 -46.04 24.48 -43.57
C ALA A 159 -45.48 23.68 -44.76
N SER A 160 -45.92 24.14 -45.96
CA SER A 160 -45.21 24.15 -47.25
C SER A 160 -45.16 22.87 -48.10
N PHE A 161 -45.81 22.93 -49.28
CA PHE A 161 -45.17 23.01 -50.60
C PHE A 161 -46.17 23.55 -51.64
#